data_AF-A0AAE4LH26-F1
#
_entry.id   AF-A0AAE4LH26-F1
#
_cell.length_a   1.000
_cell.length_b   1.000
_cell.length_c   1.000
_cell.angle_alpha   90.00
_cell.angle_beta   90.00
_cell.angle_gamma   90.00
#
_symmetry.space_group_name_H-M   'P 1'
#
loop_
_entity.id
_entity.type
_entity.pdbx_description
1 polymer ?
#
loop_
_entity_poly.entity_id
_entity_poly.type
_entity_poly.pdbx_seq_one_letter_code
_entity_poly.pdbx_strand_id
1 'polypeptide(L)'
;MKKQLLFILLFLPAFLTAKEIRYFVQPGEILDLSENAFERHGIKVSEIDSVSMSGSFTFSIKVRSHARELGEKALITNKKNNIPNEAGIWIGTQDNGSWIVHFCDGKNTPWEYRPTALRQPINDDKWHTC
;
A
#
# COMPACT_ATOMS: atom_id res chain seq x y z
N MET A 1 -22.37 8.41 53.46
CA MET A 1 -22.38 9.09 52.15
C MET A 1 -20.94 9.27 51.67
N LYS A 2 -20.45 8.42 50.76
CA LYS A 2 -19.11 8.53 50.17
C LYS A 2 -19.26 9.11 48.76
N LYS A 3 -18.75 10.32 48.55
CA LYS A 3 -18.59 10.92 47.22
C LYS A 3 -17.37 10.26 46.57
N GLN A 4 -17.57 9.47 45.51
CA GLN A 4 -16.47 9.02 44.66
C GLN A 4 -16.41 9.92 43.42
N LEU A 5 -15.23 10.52 43.25
CA LEU A 5 -14.89 11.49 42.22
C LEU A 5 -14.65 10.75 40.90
N LEU A 6 -15.35 11.17 39.85
CA LEU A 6 -15.25 10.65 38.49
C LEU A 6 -13.95 11.17 37.84
N PHE A 7 -12.97 10.29 37.59
CA PHE A 7 -11.80 10.62 36.77
C PHE A 7 -12.15 10.43 35.30
N ILE A 8 -12.42 11.53 34.60
CA ILE A 8 -12.50 11.55 33.14
C ILE A 8 -11.05 11.69 32.64
N LEU A 9 -10.46 10.58 32.15
CA LEU A 9 -9.25 10.64 31.35
C LEU A 9 -9.59 11.26 29.99
N LEU A 10 -9.36 12.56 29.87
CA LEU A 10 -9.24 13.23 28.57
C LEU A 10 -7.96 12.72 27.92
N PHE A 11 -8.08 11.69 27.08
CA PHE A 11 -7.00 11.32 26.15
C PHE A 11 -6.77 12.49 25.20
N LEU A 12 -5.71 13.27 25.46
CA LEU A 12 -5.06 14.05 24.40
C LEU A 12 -4.64 13.05 23.31
N PRO A 13 -5.05 13.20 22.04
CA PRO A 13 -4.28 12.58 20.99
C PRO A 13 -2.94 13.34 21.00
N ALA A 14 -1.89 12.66 21.48
CA ALA A 14 -0.54 13.01 21.10
C ALA A 14 -0.54 13.00 19.57
N PHE A 15 -0.62 14.18 18.96
CA PHE A 15 -0.29 14.35 17.56
C PHE A 15 1.18 13.95 17.46
N LEU A 16 1.39 12.67 17.16
CA LEU A 16 2.65 12.17 16.66
C LEU A 16 3.04 13.11 15.53
N THR A 17 4.23 13.66 15.65
CA THR A 17 4.92 14.40 14.61
C THR A 17 4.95 13.50 13.37
N ALA A 18 3.97 13.67 12.48
CA ALA A 18 4.01 13.06 11.17
C ALA A 18 5.22 13.67 10.47
N LYS A 19 6.30 12.86 10.41
CA LYS A 19 7.46 13.08 9.56
C LYS A 19 6.93 13.47 8.17
N GLU A 20 7.44 14.58 7.65
CA GLU A 20 7.10 15.19 6.36
C GLU A 20 6.60 14.15 5.34
N ILE A 21 5.31 14.20 5.00
CA ILE A 21 4.72 13.32 3.98
C ILE A 21 5.17 13.85 2.62
N ARG A 22 6.10 13.14 1.99
CA ARG A 22 6.56 13.47 0.64
C ARG A 22 5.65 12.80 -0.38
N TYR A 23 4.93 13.63 -1.14
CA TYR A 23 4.14 13.18 -2.27
C TYR A 23 5.05 13.13 -3.50
N PHE A 24 5.31 11.92 -4.00
CA PHE A 24 5.96 11.73 -5.29
C PHE A 24 4.90 11.80 -6.39
N VAL A 25 4.53 13.01 -6.80
CA VAL A 25 3.58 13.21 -7.91
C VAL A 25 4.17 14.24 -8.86
N GLN A 26 4.32 13.86 -10.14
CA GLN A 26 4.53 14.81 -11.25
C GLN A 26 3.27 14.90 -12.12
N PRO A 27 3.05 16.02 -12.83
CA PRO A 27 1.77 16.35 -13.49
C PRO A 27 1.45 15.45 -14.71
N GLY A 28 0.22 14.91 -14.79
CA GLY A 28 -0.22 13.80 -15.67
C GLY A 28 -0.87 12.62 -14.90
N GLU A 29 -0.61 12.62 -13.59
CA GLU A 29 -1.40 12.23 -12.41
C GLU A 29 -1.87 10.78 -12.22
N ILE A 30 -2.08 9.99 -13.27
CA ILE A 30 -2.47 8.57 -13.14
C ILE A 30 -1.70 7.75 -14.17
N LEU A 31 -0.98 6.72 -13.70
CA LEU A 31 -0.42 5.71 -14.58
C LEU A 31 -1.56 4.81 -15.07
N ASP A 32 -2.01 5.02 -16.31
CA ASP A 32 -2.98 4.15 -16.95
C ASP A 32 -2.29 2.88 -17.48
N LEU A 33 -2.60 1.74 -16.87
CA LEU A 33 -2.14 0.42 -17.31
C LEU A 33 -3.24 -0.38 -18.01
N SER A 34 -4.33 0.26 -18.43
CA SER A 34 -5.41 -0.39 -19.16
C SER A 34 -4.99 -0.79 -20.57
N GLU A 35 -5.80 -1.63 -21.21
CA GLU A 35 -5.62 -2.00 -22.62
C GLU A 35 -5.77 -0.82 -23.59
N ASN A 36 -6.38 0.28 -23.15
CA ASN A 36 -6.58 1.48 -23.97
C ASN A 36 -5.42 2.48 -23.85
N ALA A 37 -4.49 2.26 -22.91
CA ALA A 37 -3.34 3.12 -22.72
C ALA A 37 -2.31 2.93 -23.85
N PHE A 38 -1.86 4.03 -24.45
CA PHE A 38 -0.82 4.00 -25.50
C PHE A 38 0.53 3.50 -24.94
N GLU A 39 0.88 3.89 -23.71
CA GLU A 39 2.11 3.48 -23.02
C GLU A 39 1.80 2.66 -21.76
N ARG A 40 1.68 1.33 -21.92
CA ARG A 40 1.34 0.41 -20.83
C ARG A 40 2.57 -0.22 -20.18
N HIS A 41 3.38 0.58 -19.50
CA HIS A 41 4.56 0.08 -18.80
C HIS A 41 4.70 0.69 -17.39
N GLY A 42 5.26 -0.08 -16.47
CA GLY A 42 5.54 0.39 -15.12
C GLY A 42 6.61 1.49 -15.13
N ILE A 43 6.46 2.48 -14.26
CA ILE A 43 7.44 3.55 -14.10
C ILE A 43 8.47 3.12 -13.05
N LYS A 44 9.75 3.15 -13.43
CA LYS A 44 10.84 2.97 -12.47
C LYS A 44 11.11 4.29 -11.77
N VAL A 45 10.87 4.34 -10.46
CA VAL A 45 11.28 5.47 -9.62
C VAL A 45 12.78 5.36 -9.34
N SER A 46 13.57 6.29 -9.87
CA SER A 46 15.04 6.28 -9.75
C SER A 46 15.54 6.76 -8.39
N GLU A 47 14.82 7.69 -7.78
CA GLU A 47 15.13 8.23 -6.46
C GLU A 47 13.82 8.47 -5.71
N ILE A 48 13.72 7.86 -4.54
CA ILE A 48 12.74 8.22 -3.53
C ILE A 48 13.56 9.03 -2.54
N ASP A 49 13.24 10.32 -2.37
CA ASP A 49 13.91 11.21 -1.41
C ASP A 49 14.25 10.45 -0.12
N SER A 50 15.49 10.56 0.36
CA SER A 50 16.07 9.69 1.41
C SER A 50 15.09 9.22 2.50
N VAL A 51 14.35 8.15 2.22
CA VAL A 51 13.49 7.51 3.21
C VAL A 51 14.45 6.73 4.09
N SER A 52 14.60 7.16 5.34
CA SER A 52 15.29 6.37 6.35
C SER A 52 14.51 5.06 6.53
N MET A 53 15.01 4.01 5.87
CA MET A 53 14.50 2.64 5.96
C MET A 53 14.81 1.99 7.33
N SER A 54 15.60 2.66 8.17
CA SER A 54 15.85 2.30 9.56
C SER A 54 14.70 2.69 10.52
N GLY A 55 13.76 3.54 10.06
CA GLY A 55 12.55 3.91 10.81
C GLY A 55 11.28 3.43 10.13
N SER A 56 10.14 3.73 10.74
CA SER A 56 8.83 3.47 10.14
C SER A 56 8.59 4.38 8.93
N PHE A 57 7.97 3.82 7.90
CA PHE A 57 7.53 4.52 6.70
C PHE A 57 6.10 4.09 6.35
N THR A 58 5.43 4.89 5.51
CA THR A 58 4.09 4.61 5.00
C THR A 58 4.13 4.66 3.49
N PHE A 59 3.52 3.66 2.85
CA PHE A 59 3.14 3.71 1.44
C PHE A 59 1.65 4.00 1.35
N SER A 60 1.24 4.79 0.36
CA SER A 60 -0.17 4.95 0.02
C SER A 60 -0.31 4.98 -1.49
N ILE A 61 -1.23 4.17 -2.03
CA ILE A 61 -1.47 4.04 -3.46
C ILE A 61 -2.94 4.26 -3.71
N LYS A 62 -3.26 5.07 -4.71
CA LYS A 62 -4.62 5.18 -5.23
C LYS A 62 -4.75 4.32 -6.49
N VAL A 63 -5.68 3.37 -6.49
CA VAL A 63 -5.87 2.40 -7.58
C VAL A 63 -7.34 2.33 -8.00
N ARG A 64 -7.58 2.11 -9.30
CA ARG A 64 -8.88 1.79 -9.88
C ARG A 64 -8.68 0.71 -10.92
N SER A 65 -9.53 -0.31 -10.92
CA SER A 65 -9.51 -1.38 -11.90
C SER A 65 -10.89 -1.62 -12.49
N HIS A 66 -10.96 -1.67 -13.82
CA HIS A 66 -12.14 -2.13 -14.57
C HIS A 66 -12.20 -3.67 -14.66
N ALA A 67 -11.08 -4.36 -14.43
CA ALA A 67 -11.01 -5.82 -14.53
C ALA A 67 -11.64 -6.47 -13.29
N ARG A 68 -12.56 -7.41 -13.50
CA ARG A 68 -13.15 -8.21 -12.41
C ARG A 68 -12.18 -9.26 -11.89
N GLU A 69 -11.39 -9.84 -12.78
CA GLU A 69 -10.33 -10.80 -12.46
C GLU A 69 -8.98 -10.08 -12.56
N LEU A 70 -8.35 -9.80 -11.41
CA LEU A 70 -7.12 -9.01 -11.39
C LEU A 70 -5.88 -9.86 -11.64
N GLY A 71 -5.91 -11.13 -11.23
CA GLY A 71 -4.69 -11.91 -11.09
C GLY A 71 -3.82 -11.41 -9.91
N GLU A 72 -2.67 -12.04 -9.71
CA GLU A 72 -1.59 -11.47 -8.90
C GLU A 72 -0.67 -10.58 -9.75
N LYS A 73 -0.73 -9.26 -9.54
CA LYS A 73 0.09 -8.25 -10.24
C LYS A 73 0.70 -7.26 -9.26
N ALA A 74 1.89 -6.74 -9.57
CA ALA A 74 2.52 -5.69 -8.77
C ALA A 74 1.93 -4.32 -9.10
N LEU A 75 1.49 -3.61 -8.06
CA LEU A 75 1.18 -2.17 -8.10
C LEU A 75 2.43 -1.36 -7.73
N ILE A 76 3.14 -1.79 -6.67
CA ILE A 76 4.46 -1.26 -6.29
C ILE A 76 5.35 -2.43 -5.87
N THR A 77 6.59 -2.45 -6.35
CA THR A 77 7.60 -3.39 -5.86
C THR A 77 9.02 -2.90 -6.13
N ASN A 78 9.96 -3.35 -5.29
CA ASN A 78 11.40 -3.30 -5.57
C ASN A 78 12.00 -4.67 -5.86
N LYS A 79 11.18 -5.72 -5.93
CA LYS A 79 11.63 -7.08 -6.28
C LYS A 79 11.84 -7.17 -7.78
N LYS A 80 12.81 -8.00 -8.20
CA LYS A 80 13.00 -8.29 -9.62
C LYS A 80 11.96 -9.29 -10.12
N ASN A 81 11.58 -10.25 -9.28
CA ASN A 81 10.56 -11.25 -9.56
C ASN A 81 9.61 -11.37 -8.36
N ASN A 82 8.40 -11.89 -8.58
CA ASN A 82 7.46 -12.19 -7.50
C ASN A 82 7.80 -13.53 -6.83
N ILE A 83 9.05 -13.68 -6.37
CA ILE A 83 9.49 -14.84 -5.59
C ILE A 83 9.24 -14.53 -4.11
N PRO A 84 8.45 -15.36 -3.38
CA PRO A 84 8.09 -15.06 -2.00
C PRO A 84 9.30 -14.86 -1.07
N ASN A 85 10.35 -15.66 -1.23
CA ASN A 85 11.53 -15.58 -0.37
C ASN A 85 12.58 -14.56 -0.84
N GLU A 86 12.33 -13.80 -1.90
CA GLU A 86 13.24 -12.74 -2.36
C GLU A 86 13.08 -11.50 -1.46
N ALA A 87 14.20 -10.92 -1.03
CA ALA A 87 14.18 -9.71 -0.21
C ALA A 87 13.47 -8.56 -0.93
N GLY A 88 12.59 -7.86 -0.22
CA GLY A 88 11.92 -6.66 -0.71
C GLY A 88 10.45 -6.57 -0.33
N ILE A 89 9.77 -5.63 -0.97
CA ILE A 89 8.37 -5.25 -0.73
C ILE A 89 7.58 -5.47 -2.01
N TRP A 90 6.37 -5.98 -1.89
CA TRP A 90 5.41 -6.08 -2.98
C TRP A 90 4.04 -5.69 -2.47
N ILE A 91 3.44 -4.66 -3.08
CA ILE A 91 2.02 -4.33 -2.94
C ILE A 91 1.38 -4.64 -4.29
N GLY A 92 0.28 -5.37 -4.28
CA GLY A 92 -0.28 -5.95 -5.50
C GLY A 92 -1.77 -6.22 -5.46
N THR A 93 -2.23 -6.91 -6.48
CA THR A 93 -3.61 -7.43 -6.62
C THR A 93 -3.66 -8.92 -6.29
N GLN A 94 -4.87 -9.44 -6.04
CA GLN A 94 -5.15 -10.86 -5.84
C GLN A 94 -6.22 -11.35 -6.84
N ASP A 95 -6.22 -12.65 -7.12
CA ASP A 95 -7.25 -13.32 -7.94
C ASP A 95 -8.67 -13.08 -7.42
N ASN A 96 -8.82 -12.94 -6.10
CA ASN A 96 -10.11 -12.72 -5.46
C ASN A 96 -10.67 -11.30 -5.67
N GLY A 97 -9.92 -10.36 -6.26
CA GLY A 97 -10.34 -8.98 -6.50
C GLY A 97 -9.94 -7.95 -5.44
N SER A 98 -9.19 -8.36 -4.41
CA SER A 98 -8.64 -7.46 -3.38
C SER A 98 -7.15 -7.17 -3.62
N TRP A 99 -6.53 -6.41 -2.72
CA TRP A 99 -5.10 -6.08 -2.73
C TRP A 99 -4.29 -7.04 -1.85
N ILE A 100 -2.98 -7.07 -2.00
CA ILE A 100 -2.03 -7.82 -1.15
C ILE A 100 -0.87 -6.92 -0.78
N VAL A 101 -0.29 -7.14 0.40
CA VAL A 101 1.07 -6.69 0.70
C VAL A 101 1.93 -7.83 1.21
N HIS A 102 3.18 -7.85 0.77
CA HIS A 102 4.17 -8.86 1.08
C HIS A 102 5.53 -8.23 1.38
N PHE A 103 6.11 -8.59 2.52
CA PHE A 103 7.45 -8.18 2.97
C PHE A 103 8.32 -9.41 3.23
N CYS A 104 9.55 -9.40 2.70
CA CYS A 104 10.55 -10.41 3.01
C CYS A 104 11.91 -9.73 3.15
N ASP A 105 12.71 -10.18 4.11
CA ASP A 105 14.09 -9.74 4.32
C ASP A 105 15.12 -10.66 3.62
N GLY A 106 14.63 -11.68 2.90
CA GLY A 106 15.43 -12.72 2.24
C GLY A 106 15.97 -13.80 3.18
N LYS A 107 15.62 -13.78 4.46
CA LYS A 107 16.15 -14.69 5.49
C LYS A 107 15.05 -15.42 6.25
N ASN A 108 14.01 -14.69 6.64
CA ASN A 108 12.91 -15.18 7.45
C ASN A 108 11.69 -15.51 6.58
N THR A 109 10.74 -16.24 7.17
CA THR A 109 9.44 -16.47 6.56
C THR A 109 8.81 -15.13 6.16
N PRO A 110 8.38 -14.97 4.89
CA PRO A 110 7.75 -13.74 4.46
C PRO A 110 6.50 -13.42 5.27
N TRP A 111 6.28 -12.13 5.51
CA TRP A 111 5.03 -11.65 6.07
C TRP A 111 4.11 -11.23 4.93
N GLU A 112 2.85 -11.63 5.00
CA GLU A 112 1.83 -11.25 4.04
C GLU A 112 0.53 -10.81 4.73
N TYR A 113 -0.14 -9.85 4.11
CA TYR A 113 -1.52 -9.52 4.42
C TYR A 113 -2.36 -9.67 3.14
N ARG A 114 -3.32 -10.58 3.20
CA ARG A 114 -4.22 -10.98 2.11
C ARG A 114 -5.68 -10.83 2.54
N PRO A 115 -6.30 -9.66 2.36
CA PRO A 115 -7.72 -9.46 2.63
C PRO A 115 -8.60 -10.25 1.67
N THR A 116 -9.90 -10.24 1.96
CA THR A 116 -10.95 -10.73 1.05
C THR A 116 -11.58 -9.56 0.30
N ALA A 117 -12.06 -9.81 -0.92
CA ALA A 117 -12.79 -8.80 -1.68
C ALA A 117 -14.12 -8.38 -1.04
N LEU A 118 -14.69 -9.18 -0.13
CA LEU A 118 -15.85 -8.73 0.65
C LEU A 118 -15.49 -7.56 1.59
N ARG A 119 -14.25 -7.49 2.08
CA ARG A 119 -13.80 -6.47 3.03
C ARG A 119 -13.04 -5.34 2.37
N GLN A 120 -12.17 -5.63 1.40
CA GLN A 120 -11.29 -4.65 0.77
C GLN A 120 -11.16 -4.91 -0.74
N PRO A 121 -12.27 -4.78 -1.50
CA PRO A 121 -12.25 -4.93 -2.96
C PRO A 121 -11.49 -3.79 -3.62
N ILE A 122 -10.82 -4.07 -4.74
CA ILE A 122 -10.27 -3.04 -5.64
C ILE A 122 -10.64 -3.28 -7.12
N ASN A 123 -11.50 -4.27 -7.39
CA ASN A 123 -11.97 -4.69 -8.71
C ASN A 123 -13.42 -4.25 -9.03
N ASP A 124 -13.90 -3.18 -8.38
CA ASP A 124 -15.29 -2.72 -8.48
C ASP A 124 -15.46 -1.42 -9.30
N ASP A 125 -14.45 -1.08 -10.11
CA ASP A 125 -14.39 0.13 -10.92
C ASP A 125 -14.48 1.46 -10.13
N LYS A 126 -14.09 1.43 -8.85
CA LYS A 126 -13.96 2.63 -8.02
C LYS A 126 -12.52 2.90 -7.64
N TRP A 127 -12.26 4.13 -7.22
CA TRP A 127 -10.99 4.52 -6.64
C TRP A 127 -10.87 4.03 -5.20
N HIS A 128 -9.77 3.35 -4.92
CA HIS A 128 -9.41 2.86 -3.58
C HIS A 128 -8.06 3.42 -3.18
N THR A 129 -7.89 3.67 -1.88
CA THR A 129 -6.59 3.98 -1.29
C THR A 129 -6.16 2.79 -0.45
N CYS A 130 -5.01 2.22 -0.79
CA CYS A 130 -4.36 1.12 -0.08
C CYS A 130 -3.08 1.61 0.58
#